data_AF-A0A015SYG0-F1
#
_entry.id   AF-A0A015SYG0-F1
#
_cell.length_a   1.000
_cell.length_b   1.000
_cell.length_c   1.000
_cell.angle_alpha   90.00
_cell.angle_beta   90.00
_cell.angle_gamma   90.00
#
_symmetry.space_group_name_H-M   'P 1'
#
loop_
_entity.id
_entity.type
_entity.pdbx_description
1 polymer ?
#
loop_
_entity_poly.entity_id
_entity_poly.type
_entity_poly.pdbx_seq_one_letter_code
_entity_poly.pdbx_strand_id
1 'polypeptide(L)'
;MKKVLFFALVLTIATACSQTKDSYLEGFKLFVESVQKNAQDYTKADWEKADEQFTKLKDSYNNFSKQMTSDEKGEVIKLESTYAALKLKKIGDDLKESTKDAFEKVKDTAKDVKEGAQKAAKKGEKAMEGIKDGLKD
;
A
#
# COMPACT_ATOMS: atom_id res chain seq x y z
N MET A 1 0.87 16.97 14.94
CA MET A 1 1.20 17.94 13.88
C MET A 1 2.51 17.55 13.23
N LYS A 2 2.47 16.99 12.01
CA LYS A 2 3.61 16.81 11.06
C LYS A 2 3.22 16.17 9.71
N LYS A 3 1.91 16.06 9.37
CA LYS A 3 1.42 15.33 8.19
C LYS A 3 0.95 16.22 7.03
N VAL A 4 1.46 17.45 6.89
CA VAL A 4 0.89 18.43 5.92
C VAL A 4 1.93 19.11 5.02
N LEU A 5 3.13 18.54 4.85
CA LEU A 5 4.18 19.18 4.02
C LEU A 5 4.98 18.20 3.16
N PHE A 6 4.33 17.23 2.52
CA PHE A 6 4.94 16.47 1.40
C PHE A 6 4.05 16.41 0.15
N PHE A 7 2.98 17.21 0.11
CA PHE A 7 2.03 17.28 -1.01
C PHE A 7 2.44 18.29 -2.10
N ALA A 8 3.72 18.68 -2.15
CA ALA A 8 4.22 19.75 -3.01
C ALA A 8 5.31 19.31 -4.01
N LEU A 9 5.59 18.01 -4.15
CA LEU A 9 6.57 17.53 -5.15
C LEU A 9 5.95 16.58 -6.19
N VAL A 10 4.68 16.81 -6.54
CA VAL A 10 4.23 16.51 -7.91
C VAL A 10 4.65 17.73 -8.73
N LEU A 11 5.95 17.76 -9.05
CA LEU A 11 6.53 18.80 -9.90
C LEU A 11 5.72 18.82 -11.19
N THR A 12 5.05 19.94 -11.40
CA THR A 12 4.40 20.36 -12.62
C THR A 12 5.42 20.34 -13.75
N ILE A 13 5.59 19.21 -14.45
CA ILE A 13 6.24 19.21 -15.76
C ILE A 13 5.20 19.71 -16.78
N ALA A 14 4.75 20.94 -16.58
CA ALA A 14 4.02 21.70 -17.57
C ALA A 14 5.04 22.37 -18.48
N THR A 15 5.63 21.60 -19.39
CA THR A 15 6.38 22.15 -20.54
C THR A 15 6.05 21.33 -21.77
N ALA A 16 4.92 21.66 -22.40
CA ALA A 16 4.59 21.28 -23.77
C ALA A 16 5.46 22.02 -24.81
N CYS A 17 6.52 22.72 -24.40
CA CYS A 17 7.47 23.37 -25.28
C CYS A 17 8.83 22.69 -25.13
N SER A 18 9.21 21.91 -26.16
CA SER A 18 10.55 21.36 -26.38
C SER A 18 11.04 20.34 -25.35
N GLN A 19 10.30 19.26 -25.12
CA GLN A 19 10.82 18.10 -24.41
C GLN A 19 11.95 17.46 -25.25
N THR A 20 13.16 17.38 -24.70
CA THR A 20 14.32 16.70 -25.31
C THR A 20 14.42 15.26 -24.82
N LYS A 21 15.12 14.39 -25.56
CA LYS A 21 15.42 13.01 -25.14
C LYS A 21 16.03 12.96 -23.72
N ASP A 22 16.98 13.84 -23.43
CA ASP A 22 17.65 13.89 -22.12
C ASP A 22 16.69 14.33 -21.01
N SER A 23 15.89 15.37 -21.24
CA SER A 23 14.87 15.81 -20.27
C SER A 23 13.78 14.76 -20.03
N TYR A 24 13.47 13.94 -21.04
CA TYR A 24 12.56 12.80 -20.92
C TYR A 24 13.16 11.70 -20.02
N LEU A 25 14.42 11.31 -20.26
CA LEU A 25 15.11 10.29 -19.46
C LEU A 25 15.21 10.71 -17.99
N GLU A 26 15.63 11.96 -17.76
CA GLU A 26 15.71 12.53 -16.41
C GLU A 26 14.33 12.60 -15.76
N GLY A 27 13.30 13.03 -16.50
CA GLY A 27 11.93 13.08 -16.01
C GLY A 27 11.39 11.71 -15.61
N PHE A 28 11.63 10.67 -16.41
CA PHE A 28 11.22 9.30 -16.07
C PHE A 28 11.95 8.80 -14.82
N LYS A 29 13.27 9.02 -14.74
CA LYS A 29 14.05 8.67 -13.56
C LYS A 29 13.52 9.34 -12.29
N LEU A 30 13.33 10.66 -12.32
CA LEU A 30 12.80 11.43 -11.19
C LEU A 30 11.39 10.98 -10.79
N PHE A 31 10.54 10.66 -11.76
CA PHE A 31 9.22 10.09 -11.51
C PHE A 31 9.31 8.78 -10.73
N VAL A 32 10.09 7.79 -11.20
CA VAL A 32 10.21 6.50 -10.52
C VAL A 32 10.86 6.63 -9.15
N GLU A 33 11.89 7.47 -9.01
CA GLU A 33 12.50 7.76 -7.71
C GLU A 33 11.52 8.40 -6.72
N SER A 34 10.64 9.30 -7.20
CA SER A 34 9.60 9.91 -6.40
C SER A 34 8.56 8.87 -5.95
N VAL A 35 8.08 8.01 -6.86
CA VAL A 35 7.16 6.93 -6.50
C VAL A 35 7.82 5.99 -5.49
N GLN A 36 9.07 5.58 -5.72
CA GLN A 36 9.79 4.69 -4.80
C GLN A 36 9.89 5.26 -3.37
N LYS A 37 10.15 6.56 -3.24
CA LYS A 37 10.26 7.23 -1.93
C LYS A 37 8.91 7.35 -1.21
N ASN A 38 7.82 7.51 -1.95
CA ASN A 38 6.52 7.88 -1.39
C ASN A 38 5.46 6.77 -1.45
N ALA A 39 5.73 5.65 -2.15
CA ALA A 39 4.77 4.57 -2.42
C ALA A 39 4.12 3.97 -1.17
N GLN A 40 4.82 3.98 -0.03
CA GLN A 40 4.30 3.48 1.24
C GLN A 40 3.11 4.32 1.75
N ASP A 41 3.14 5.62 1.50
CA ASP A 41 2.12 6.57 1.96
C ASP A 41 1.05 6.88 0.88
N TYR A 42 1.20 6.31 -0.32
CA TYR A 42 0.27 6.55 -1.42
C TYR A 42 -1.12 5.98 -1.14
N THR A 43 -2.12 6.84 -1.30
CA THR A 43 -3.52 6.43 -1.37
C THR A 43 -3.83 5.83 -2.75
N LYS A 44 -5.01 5.23 -2.90
CA LYS A 44 -5.49 4.76 -4.21
C LYS A 44 -5.48 5.88 -5.28
N ALA A 45 -5.89 7.09 -4.91
CA ALA A 45 -5.92 8.23 -5.82
C ALA A 45 -4.50 8.69 -6.23
N ASP A 46 -3.52 8.55 -5.33
CA ASP A 46 -2.11 8.86 -5.65
C ASP A 46 -1.54 7.83 -6.64
N TRP A 47 -1.89 6.55 -6.49
CA TRP A 47 -1.55 5.52 -7.46
C TRP A 47 -2.20 5.73 -8.83
N GLU A 48 -3.47 6.14 -8.88
CA GLU A 48 -4.17 6.48 -10.12
C GLU A 48 -3.45 7.64 -10.85
N LYS A 49 -3.06 8.70 -10.13
CA LYS A 49 -2.27 9.80 -10.69
C LYS A 49 -0.88 9.36 -11.15
N ALA A 50 -0.21 8.51 -10.39
CA ALA A 50 1.08 7.96 -10.78
C ALA A 50 0.97 7.13 -12.07
N ASP A 51 -0.11 6.35 -12.24
CA ASP A 51 -0.38 5.58 -13.45
C ASP A 51 -0.67 6.45 -14.67
N GLU A 52 -1.38 7.57 -14.49
CA GLU A 52 -1.58 8.55 -15.56
C GLU A 52 -0.25 9.17 -16.02
N GLN A 53 0.63 9.53 -15.08
CA GLN A 53 1.96 10.06 -15.42
C GLN A 53 2.85 8.99 -16.07
N PHE A 54 2.82 7.76 -15.57
CA PHE A 54 3.54 6.64 -16.16
C PHE A 54 3.09 6.37 -17.60
N THR A 55 1.78 6.41 -17.87
CA THR A 55 1.22 6.26 -19.22
C THR A 55 1.73 7.36 -20.16
N LYS A 56 1.73 8.62 -19.71
CA LYS A 56 2.28 9.74 -20.49
C LYS A 56 3.76 9.56 -20.81
N LEU A 57 4.55 9.08 -19.85
CA LEU A 57 5.97 8.80 -20.06
C LEU A 57 6.17 7.68 -21.10
N LYS A 58 5.35 6.61 -21.05
CA LYS A 58 5.36 5.56 -22.07
C LYS A 58 4.98 6.07 -23.46
N ASP A 59 4.02 6.98 -23.55
CA ASP A 59 3.65 7.60 -24.83
C ASP A 59 4.80 8.48 -25.36
N SER A 60 5.46 9.25 -24.48
CA SER A 60 6.63 10.05 -24.83
C SER A 60 7.82 9.20 -25.29
N TYR A 61 7.99 7.98 -24.79
CA TYR A 61 9.04 7.06 -25.27
C TYR A 61 8.97 6.86 -26.80
N ASN A 62 7.78 6.75 -27.37
CA ASN A 62 7.61 6.55 -28.81
C ASN A 62 8.19 7.71 -29.64
N ASN A 63 8.20 8.92 -29.08
CA ASN A 63 8.76 10.12 -29.72
C ASN A 63 10.30 10.16 -29.68
N PHE A 64 10.92 9.58 -28.65
CA PHE A 64 12.36 9.66 -28.42
C PHE A 64 13.13 8.37 -28.71
N SER A 65 12.46 7.21 -28.73
CA SER A 65 13.09 5.88 -28.84
C SER A 65 14.04 5.72 -30.03
N LYS A 66 13.77 6.41 -31.15
CA LYS A 66 14.64 6.40 -32.35
C LYS A 66 15.98 7.12 -32.14
N GLN A 67 16.01 8.09 -31.24
CA GLN A 67 17.19 8.91 -30.93
C GLN A 67 18.00 8.34 -29.76
N MET A 68 17.53 7.25 -29.14
CA MET A 68 18.14 6.64 -27.97
C MET A 68 19.16 5.57 -28.34
N THR A 69 20.24 5.52 -27.55
CA THR A 69 21.18 4.40 -27.56
C THR A 69 20.55 3.14 -26.95
N SER A 70 21.20 1.99 -27.14
CA SER A 70 20.76 0.74 -26.50
C SER A 70 20.78 0.84 -24.97
N ASP A 71 21.78 1.53 -24.41
CA ASP A 71 21.91 1.72 -22.96
C ASP A 71 20.76 2.56 -22.41
N GLU A 72 20.42 3.67 -23.08
CA GLU A 72 19.30 4.54 -22.69
C GLU A 72 17.95 3.83 -22.76
N LYS A 73 17.75 2.97 -23.76
CA LYS A 73 16.56 2.09 -23.83
C LYS A 73 16.55 1.08 -22.69
N GLY A 74 17.71 0.53 -22.35
CA GLY A 74 17.89 -0.35 -21.20
C GLY A 74 17.53 0.35 -19.88
N GLU A 75 17.90 1.61 -19.72
CA GLU A 75 17.53 2.43 -18.56
C GLU A 75 16.01 2.62 -18.49
N VAL A 76 15.34 2.95 -19.61
CA VAL A 76 13.88 3.05 -19.64
C VAL A 76 13.21 1.74 -19.23
N ILE A 77 13.66 0.60 -19.75
CA ILE A 77 13.13 -0.73 -19.39
C ILE A 77 13.32 -1.00 -17.89
N LYS A 78 14.48 -0.62 -17.33
CA LYS A 78 14.75 -0.74 -15.89
C LYS A 78 13.80 0.14 -15.07
N LEU A 79 13.52 1.36 -15.52
CA LEU A 79 12.57 2.27 -14.86
C LEU A 79 11.14 1.71 -14.91
N GLU A 80 10.69 1.20 -16.05
CA GLU A 80 9.39 0.53 -16.18
C GLU A 80 9.27 -0.68 -15.24
N SER A 81 10.30 -1.52 -15.21
CA SER A 81 10.35 -2.69 -14.34
C SER A 81 10.33 -2.31 -12.86
N THR A 82 11.05 -1.25 -12.49
CA THR A 82 11.07 -0.72 -11.12
C THR A 82 9.69 -0.23 -10.69
N TYR A 83 9.00 0.53 -11.54
CA TYR A 83 7.64 0.98 -11.28
C TYR A 83 6.66 -0.19 -11.08
N ALA A 84 6.72 -1.20 -11.96
CA ALA A 84 5.87 -2.39 -11.84
C ALA A 84 6.12 -3.16 -10.53
N ALA A 85 7.39 -3.32 -10.12
CA ALA A 85 7.75 -3.96 -8.86
C ALA A 85 7.22 -3.18 -7.64
N LEU A 86 7.22 -1.85 -7.68
CA LEU A 86 6.64 -1.01 -6.62
C LEU A 86 5.13 -1.22 -6.48
N LYS A 87 4.40 -1.32 -7.60
CA LYS A 87 2.96 -1.64 -7.57
C LYS A 87 2.68 -3.03 -7.01
N LEU A 88 3.45 -4.02 -7.44
CA LEU A 88 3.32 -5.39 -6.93
C LEU A 88 3.59 -5.45 -5.42
N LYS A 89 4.62 -4.73 -4.96
CA LYS A 89 4.92 -4.60 -3.54
C LYS A 89 3.75 -4.00 -2.77
N LYS A 90 3.13 -2.93 -3.27
CA LYS A 90 1.93 -2.33 -2.64
C LYS A 90 0.78 -3.33 -2.51
N ILE A 91 0.48 -4.09 -3.56
CA ILE A 91 -0.58 -5.11 -3.54
C ILE A 91 -0.25 -6.19 -2.49
N GLY A 92 1.00 -6.64 -2.44
CA GLY A 92 1.45 -7.61 -1.45
C GLY A 92 1.34 -7.10 -0.01
N ASP A 93 1.72 -5.84 0.22
CA ASP A 93 1.62 -5.18 1.51
C ASP A 93 0.14 -5.02 1.94
N ASP A 94 -0.74 -4.59 1.03
CA ASP A 94 -2.19 -4.47 1.29
C ASP A 94 -2.86 -5.80 1.61
N LEU A 95 -2.47 -6.88 0.91
CA LEU A 95 -2.97 -8.22 1.18
C LEU A 95 -2.49 -8.74 2.54
N LYS A 96 -1.23 -8.49 2.89
CA LYS A 96 -0.64 -8.89 4.17
C LYS A 96 -1.30 -8.16 5.33
N GLU A 97 -1.53 -6.86 5.21
CA GLU A 97 -2.25 -6.07 6.21
C GLU A 97 -3.70 -6.55 6.37
N SER A 98 -4.42 -6.74 5.26
CA SER A 98 -5.80 -7.27 5.28
C SER A 98 -5.91 -8.65 5.94
N THR A 99 -4.93 -9.53 5.69
CA THR A 99 -4.90 -10.87 6.28
C THR A 99 -4.56 -10.83 7.78
N LYS A 100 -3.64 -9.93 8.18
CA LYS A 100 -3.28 -9.73 9.57
C LYS A 100 -4.47 -9.19 10.37
N ASP A 101 -5.19 -8.21 9.84
CA ASP A 101 -6.36 -7.63 10.49
C ASP A 101 -7.50 -8.64 10.64
N ALA A 102 -7.71 -9.50 9.64
CA ALA A 102 -8.67 -10.60 9.74
C ALA A 102 -8.27 -11.63 10.81
N PHE A 103 -6.98 -11.98 10.88
CA PHE A 103 -6.49 -12.97 11.84
C PHE A 103 -6.50 -12.46 13.29
N GLU A 104 -6.13 -11.20 13.53
CA GLU A 104 -6.21 -10.58 14.86
C GLU A 104 -7.68 -10.44 15.32
N LYS A 105 -8.61 -10.05 14.44
CA LYS A 105 -10.05 -10.03 14.78
C LYS A 105 -10.60 -11.39 15.17
N VAL A 106 -10.21 -12.45 14.46
CA VAL A 106 -10.63 -13.83 14.79
C VAL A 106 -10.05 -14.26 16.13
N LYS A 107 -8.78 -13.92 16.41
CA LYS A 107 -8.12 -14.25 17.67
C LYS A 107 -8.74 -13.53 18.87
N ASP A 108 -9.05 -12.25 18.75
CA ASP A 108 -9.71 -11.47 19.81
C ASP A 108 -11.13 -12.00 20.07
N THR A 109 -11.90 -12.27 19.02
CA THR A 109 -13.25 -12.86 19.14
C THR A 109 -13.21 -14.22 19.84
N ALA A 110 -12.24 -15.08 19.48
CA ALA A 110 -12.09 -16.39 20.12
C ALA A 110 -11.69 -16.27 21.60
N LYS A 111 -10.89 -15.26 21.96
CA LYS A 111 -10.50 -14.99 23.35
C LYS A 111 -11.70 -14.52 24.18
N ASP A 112 -12.51 -13.60 23.65
CA ASP A 112 -13.70 -13.08 24.32
C ASP A 112 -14.76 -14.17 24.55
N VAL A 113 -14.97 -15.05 23.56
CA VAL A 113 -15.89 -16.20 23.70
C VAL A 113 -15.41 -17.17 24.79
N LYS A 114 -14.11 -17.45 24.85
CA LYS A 114 -13.53 -18.34 25.86
C LYS A 114 -13.66 -17.76 27.26
N GLU A 115 -13.37 -16.48 27.44
CA GLU A 115 -13.52 -15.79 28.73
C GLU A 115 -14.99 -15.68 29.17
N GLY A 116 -15.89 -15.41 28.23
CA GLY A 116 -17.34 -15.37 28.47
C GLY A 116 -17.90 -16.72 28.92
N ALA A 117 -17.54 -17.80 28.24
CA ALA A 117 -17.93 -19.17 28.60
C ALA A 117 -17.40 -19.58 29.99
N GLN A 118 -16.14 -19.21 30.31
CA GLN A 118 -15.53 -19.54 31.58
C GLN A 118 -16.16 -18.77 32.76
N LYS A 119 -16.56 -17.50 32.56
CA LYS A 119 -17.35 -16.74 33.54
C LYS A 119 -18.74 -17.33 33.74
N ALA A 120 -19.42 -17.74 32.66
CA ALA A 120 -20.75 -18.34 32.73
C ALA A 120 -20.73 -19.68 33.48
N ALA A 121 -19.72 -20.52 33.22
CA ALA A 121 -19.52 -21.80 33.91
C ALA A 121 -19.33 -21.61 35.42
N LYS A 122 -18.44 -20.68 35.84
CA LYS A 122 -18.23 -20.38 37.27
C LYS A 122 -19.48 -19.83 37.96
N LYS A 123 -20.30 -19.05 37.25
CA LYS A 123 -21.57 -18.53 37.79
C LYS A 123 -22.61 -19.64 37.95
N GLY A 124 -22.67 -20.57 36.99
CA GLY A 124 -23.53 -21.76 37.07
C GLY A 124 -23.14 -22.70 38.20
N GLU A 125 -21.85 -22.96 38.39
CA GLU A 125 -21.33 -23.81 39.47
C GLU A 125 -21.72 -23.29 40.86
N LYS A 126 -21.50 -21.99 41.12
CA LYS A 126 -21.92 -21.35 42.37
C LYS A 126 -23.44 -21.39 42.61
N ALA A 127 -24.24 -21.24 41.55
CA ALA A 127 -25.69 -21.30 41.66
C ALA A 127 -26.17 -22.72 42.01
N MET A 128 -25.52 -23.77 41.47
CA MET A 128 -25.84 -25.16 41.79
C MET A 128 -25.42 -25.55 43.22
N GLU A 129 -24.28 -25.06 43.71
CA GLU A 129 -23.87 -25.30 45.10
C GLU A 129 -24.86 -24.69 46.11
N GLY A 130 -25.30 -23.45 45.89
CA GLY A 130 -26.29 -22.81 46.77
C GLY A 130 -27.65 -23.53 46.80
N ILE A 131 -28.09 -24.12 45.69
CA ILE A 131 -29.32 -24.93 45.63
C ILE A 131 -29.13 -26.26 46.39
N LYS A 132 -27.94 -26.86 46.32
CA LYS A 132 -27.64 -28.14 46.97
C LYS A 132 -27.55 -28.03 48.49
N ASP A 133 -27.07 -26.90 49.00
CA ASP A 133 -26.98 -26.69 50.45
C ASP A 133 -28.33 -26.30 51.06
N GLY A 134 -29.15 -25.49 50.37
CA GLY A 134 -30.50 -25.16 50.83
C GLY A 134 -31.51 -26.32 50.81
N LEU A 135 -31.16 -27.48 50.24
CA LEU A 135 -31.99 -28.69 50.24
C LEU A 135 -31.66 -29.65 51.39
N LYS A 136 -30.63 -29.35 52.19
CA LYS A 136 -30.18 -30.19 53.32
C LYS A 136 -30.62 -29.67 54.69
N ASP A 137 -31.20 -28.47 54.75
CA ASP A 137 -31.87 -27.91 55.93
C ASP A 137 -33.37 -28.27 55.92
#